data_AF-A0A316YH05-F1
#
_entry.id   AF-A0A316YH05-F1
#
_cell.length_a   1.000
_cell.length_b   1.000
_cell.length_c   1.000
_cell.angle_alpha   90.00
_cell.angle_beta   90.00
_cell.angle_gamma   90.00
#
_symmetry.space_group_name_H-M   'P 1'
#
loop_
_entity.id
_entity.type
_entity.pdbx_description
1 polymer ?
#
loop_
_entity_poly.entity_id
_entity_poly.type
_entity_poly.pdbx_seq_one_letter_code
_entity_poly.pdbx_strand_id
1 'polypeptide(L)'
;PRLGEFIAYALHRTRLPLAVTHQALFLLKRLKSRFPAARGSSGHRLFISALMLASKSSCDDTYSNKSWTVVGQGLFTLREVNQMERELFGYLGYKVNVENEEL
;
A
#
# COMPACT_ATOMS: atom_id res chain seq x y z
N PRO A 1 5.94 5.22 15.33
CA PRO A 1 6.07 6.54 14.66
C PRO A 1 4.68 7.18 14.52
N ARG A 2 4.59 8.51 14.40
CA ARG A 2 3.33 9.13 13.97
C ARG A 2 3.08 8.76 12.51
N LEU A 3 1.82 8.78 12.06
CA LEU A 3 1.46 8.35 10.71
C LEU A 3 2.21 9.15 9.62
N GLY A 4 2.32 10.47 9.76
CA GLY A 4 3.05 11.31 8.81
C GLY A 4 4.54 10.96 8.71
N GLU A 5 5.20 10.72 9.84
CA GLU A 5 6.61 10.29 9.90
C GLU A 5 6.79 8.91 9.26
N PHE A 6 5.85 8.00 9.50
CA PHE A 6 5.85 6.68 8.89
C PHE A 6 5.74 6.75 7.36
N ILE A 7 4.80 7.56 6.86
CA ILE A 7 4.62 7.80 5.42
C ILE A 7 5.88 8.40 4.81
N ALA A 8 6.43 9.45 5.43
CA ALA A 8 7.65 10.11 4.97
C ALA A 8 8.83 9.12 4.89
N TYR A 9 9.01 8.30 5.93
CA TYR A 9 10.03 7.25 5.93
C TYR A 9 9.80 6.22 4.83
N ALA A 10 8.56 5.72 4.67
CA ALA A 10 8.26 4.70 3.68
C ALA A 10 8.58 5.19 2.26
N LEU A 11 8.16 6.42 1.92
CA LEU A 11 8.47 7.05 0.63
C LEU A 11 9.97 7.27 0.43
N HIS A 12 10.66 7.76 1.45
CA HIS A 12 12.11 7.97 1.40
C HIS A 12 12.88 6.67 1.19
N ARG A 13 12.46 5.58 1.86
CA ARG A 13 13.13 4.27 1.80
C ARG A 13 12.89 3.54 0.49
N THR A 14 11.69 3.60 -0.06
CA THR A 14 11.36 2.87 -1.29
C THR A 14 11.82 3.61 -2.54
N ARG A 15 11.94 4.95 -2.49
CA ARG A 15 12.33 5.80 -3.63
C ARG A 15 11.49 5.53 -4.89
N LEU A 16 10.23 5.16 -4.69
CA LEU A 16 9.31 4.88 -5.79
C LEU A 16 8.94 6.17 -6.53
N PRO A 17 8.64 6.10 -7.83
CA PRO A 17 8.10 7.24 -8.57
C PRO A 17 6.84 7.81 -7.93
N LEU A 18 6.63 9.12 -8.07
CA LEU A 18 5.46 9.80 -7.52
C LEU A 18 4.13 9.16 -7.98
N ALA A 19 4.08 8.71 -9.24
CA ALA A 19 2.94 7.99 -9.81
C ALA A 19 2.50 6.78 -8.98
N VAL A 20 3.45 5.99 -8.45
CA VAL A 20 3.16 4.83 -7.59
C VAL A 20 2.52 5.27 -6.27
N THR A 21 2.93 6.43 -5.74
CA THR A 21 2.34 7.00 -4.53
C THR A 21 0.91 7.47 -4.80
N HIS A 22 0.66 8.14 -5.92
CA HIS A 22 -0.69 8.53 -6.31
C HIS A 22 -1.59 7.31 -6.51
N GLN A 23 -1.09 6.27 -7.17
CA GLN A 23 -1.79 5.01 -7.33
C GLN A 23 -2.14 4.38 -5.98
N ALA A 24 -1.22 4.34 -5.02
CA ALA A 24 -1.49 3.84 -3.67
C ALA A 24 -2.65 4.60 -3.00
N LEU A 25 -2.66 5.93 -3.08
CA LEU A 25 -3.75 6.76 -2.55
C LEU A 25 -5.06 6.51 -3.29
N PHE A 26 -5.00 6.32 -4.61
CA PHE A 26 -6.16 6.00 -5.41
C PHE A 26 -6.75 4.62 -5.06
N LEU A 27 -5.92 3.60 -4.79
CA LEU A 27 -6.38 2.29 -4.31
C LEU A 27 -7.11 2.41 -2.97
N LEU A 28 -6.63 3.27 -2.05
CA LEU A 28 -7.34 3.54 -0.79
C LEU A 28 -8.68 4.26 -1.02
N LYS A 29 -8.73 5.21 -1.96
CA LYS A 29 -9.99 5.86 -2.38
C LYS A 29 -10.97 4.82 -2.95
N ARG A 30 -10.52 3.95 -3.85
CA ARG A 30 -11.31 2.85 -4.45
C ARG A 30 -11.85 1.90 -3.37
N LEU A 31 -11.02 1.54 -2.40
CA LEU A 31 -11.44 0.75 -1.24
C LEU A 31 -12.56 1.45 -0.45
N LYS A 32 -12.38 2.74 -0.13
CA LYS A 32 -13.37 3.53 0.63
C LYS A 32 -14.68 3.71 -0.14
N SER A 33 -14.63 3.89 -1.46
CA SER A 33 -15.83 3.98 -2.30
C SER A 33 -16.61 2.66 -2.31
N ARG A 34 -15.93 1.51 -2.35
CA ARG A 34 -16.58 0.20 -2.34
C ARG A 34 -17.11 -0.17 -0.96
N PHE A 35 -16.40 0.21 0.10
CA PHE A 35 -16.76 -0.08 1.48
C PHE A 35 -16.71 1.21 2.31
N PRO A 36 -17.75 2.06 2.28
CA PRO A 36 -17.76 3.35 2.98
C PRO A 36 -17.59 3.24 4.50
N ALA A 37 -18.06 2.12 5.07
CA ALA A 37 -17.93 1.81 6.49
C ALA A 37 -16.57 1.17 6.86
N ALA A 38 -15.74 0.81 5.87
CA ALA A 38 -14.45 0.21 6.14
C ALA A 38 -13.56 1.19 6.90
N ARG A 39 -13.10 0.74 8.07
CA ARG A 39 -12.08 1.41 8.86
C ARG A 39 -10.92 0.45 8.97
N GLY A 40 -9.77 0.82 8.43
CA GLY A 40 -8.55 0.05 8.67
C GLY A 40 -8.23 0.06 10.17
N SER A 41 -7.64 -1.02 10.66
CA SER A 41 -7.20 -1.10 12.07
C SER A 41 -6.13 -0.06 12.41
N SER A 42 -5.39 0.45 11.40
CA SER A 42 -4.52 1.62 11.54
C SER A 42 -4.20 2.23 10.16
N GLY A 43 -4.00 3.56 10.11
CA GLY A 43 -3.56 4.26 8.90
C GLY A 43 -2.20 3.77 8.37
N HIS A 44 -1.34 3.24 9.25
CA HIS A 44 -0.04 2.68 8.85
C HIS A 44 -0.24 1.42 8.00
N ARG A 45 -1.13 0.52 8.45
CA ARG A 45 -1.48 -0.72 7.74
C ARG A 45 -2.09 -0.40 6.38
N LEU A 46 -3.06 0.52 6.34
CA LEU A 46 -3.68 0.95 5.10
C LEU A 46 -2.65 1.50 4.10
N PHE A 47 -1.81 2.44 4.56
CA PHE A 47 -0.85 3.09 3.68
C PHE A 47 0.19 2.11 3.13
N ILE A 48 0.86 1.32 3.99
CA ILE A 48 1.91 0.41 3.51
C ILE A 48 1.36 -0.68 2.60
N SER A 49 0.15 -1.18 2.86
CA SER A 49 -0.47 -2.21 2.03
C SER A 49 -0.79 -1.67 0.65
N ALA A 50 -1.34 -0.45 0.58
CA ALA A 50 -1.65 0.19 -0.68
C ALA A 50 -0.38 0.56 -1.47
N LEU A 51 0.65 1.08 -0.80
CA LEU A 51 1.93 1.40 -1.42
C LEU A 51 2.64 0.15 -1.97
N MET A 52 2.58 -0.95 -1.20
CA MET A 52 3.11 -2.25 -1.62
C MET A 52 2.39 -2.78 -2.84
N LEU A 53 1.05 -2.80 -2.85
CA LEU A 53 0.29 -3.27 -4.01
C LEU A 53 0.51 -2.39 -5.24
N ALA A 54 0.51 -1.07 -5.09
CA ALA A 54 0.77 -0.15 -6.19
C ALA A 54 2.17 -0.34 -6.79
N SER A 55 3.19 -0.52 -5.94
CA SER A 55 4.54 -0.81 -6.40
C SER A 55 4.59 -2.14 -7.17
N LYS A 56 3.93 -3.18 -6.66
CA LYS A 56 3.92 -4.50 -7.28
C LYS A 56 3.13 -4.59 -8.58
N SER A 57 2.10 -3.76 -8.75
CA SER A 57 1.31 -3.73 -9.98
C SER A 57 1.96 -2.95 -11.11
N SER A 58 2.88 -2.03 -10.79
CA SER A 58 3.28 -0.95 -11.71
C SER A 58 4.78 -0.87 -11.95
N CYS A 59 5.59 -1.63 -11.21
CA CYS A 59 7.03 -1.72 -11.41
C CYS A 59 7.39 -3.16 -11.79
N ASP A 60 8.34 -3.33 -12.70
CA ASP A 60 8.83 -4.66 -13.11
C ASP A 60 9.75 -5.27 -12.04
N ASP A 61 10.60 -4.44 -11.42
CA ASP A 61 11.44 -4.82 -10.29
C ASP A 61 10.78 -4.41 -8.97
N THR A 62 10.24 -5.39 -8.25
CA THR A 62 9.43 -5.13 -7.04
C THR A 62 10.07 -5.72 -5.80
N TYR A 63 9.91 -5.01 -4.68
CA TYR A 63 10.36 -5.49 -3.39
C TYR A 63 9.57 -6.72 -2.94
N SER A 64 10.30 -7.73 -2.45
CA SER A 64 9.68 -8.90 -1.80
C SER A 64 8.90 -8.49 -0.54
N ASN A 65 7.95 -9.32 -0.08
CA ASN A 65 7.24 -9.05 1.18
C ASN A 65 8.18 -9.00 2.38
N LYS A 66 9.31 -9.72 2.34
CA LYS A 66 10.36 -9.62 3.35
C LYS A 66 11.05 -8.25 3.34
N SER A 67 11.18 -7.61 2.19
CA SER A 67 11.70 -6.24 2.09
C SER A 67 10.69 -5.22 2.63
N TRP A 68 9.39 -5.44 2.43
CA TRP A 68 8.33 -4.57 2.94
C TRP A 68 8.22 -4.55 4.47
N THR A 69 8.67 -5.59 5.18
CA THR A 69 8.75 -5.53 6.66
C THR A 69 9.76 -4.48 7.15
N VAL A 70 10.83 -4.24 6.39
CA VAL A 70 11.84 -3.20 6.67
C VAL A 70 11.28 -1.81 6.41
N VAL A 71 10.50 -1.65 5.33
CA VAL A 71 9.75 -0.42 5.05
C VAL A 71 8.73 -0.15 6.16
N GLY A 72 8.13 -1.21 6.69
CA GLY A 72 7.25 -1.18 7.86
C GLY A 72 7.93 -0.83 9.18
N GLN A 73 9.24 -0.57 9.20
CA GLN A 73 10.01 -0.23 10.41
C GLN A 73 9.89 -1.30 11.52
N GLY A 74 9.72 -2.57 11.15
CA GLY A 74 9.51 -3.64 12.12
C GLY A 74 8.15 -3.61 12.84
N LEU A 75 7.23 -2.71 12.46
CA LEU A 75 5.87 -2.66 13.01
C LEU A 75 5.01 -3.85 12.58
N PHE A 76 5.40 -4.54 11.50
CA PHE A 76 4.66 -5.65 10.93
C PHE A 76 5.58 -6.83 10.70
N THR A 77 5.16 -7.99 11.17
CA THR A 77 5.78 -9.27 10.84
C THR A 77 5.58 -9.61 9.37
N LEU A 78 6.41 -10.50 8.81
CA LEU A 78 6.23 -10.99 7.45
C LEU A 78 4.84 -11.62 7.24
N ARG A 79 4.34 -12.34 8.24
CA ARG A 79 2.99 -12.94 8.20
C ARG A 79 1.91 -11.87 8.09
N GLU A 80 2.03 -10.77 8.85
CA GLU A 80 1.10 -9.66 8.74
C GLU A 80 1.20 -8.95 7.41
N VAL A 81 2.41 -8.72 6.88
CA VAL A 81 2.59 -8.12 5.54
C VAL A 81 1.90 -8.96 4.46
N ASN A 82 2.10 -10.28 4.48
CA ASN A 82 1.44 -11.20 3.56
C ASN A 82 -0.10 -11.15 3.72
N GLN A 83 -0.60 -11.11 4.95
CA GLN A 83 -2.03 -11.05 5.22
C GLN A 83 -2.64 -9.74 4.70
N MET A 84 -2.00 -8.62 5.02
CA MET A 84 -2.44 -7.29 4.62
C MET A 84 -2.47 -7.13 3.09
N GLU A 85 -1.47 -7.66 2.38
CA GLU A 85 -1.46 -7.71 0.92
C GLU A 85 -2.68 -8.45 0.37
N ARG A 86 -2.89 -9.69 0.84
CA ARG A 86 -3.97 -10.56 0.36
C ARG A 86 -5.35 -9.97 0.64
N GLU A 87 -5.54 -9.41 1.83
CA GLU A 87 -6.78 -8.78 2.24
C GLU A 87 -7.10 -7.57 1.36
N LEU A 88 -6.16 -6.62 1.22
CA LEU A 88 -6.39 -5.43 0.43
C LEU A 88 -6.62 -5.78 -1.06
N PHE A 89 -5.85 -6.71 -1.59
CA PHE A 89 -6.02 -7.18 -2.97
C PHE A 89 -7.39 -7.82 -3.20
N GLY A 90 -7.84 -8.65 -2.26
CA GLY A 90 -9.18 -9.25 -2.27
C GLY A 90 -10.29 -8.21 -2.15
N TYR A 91 -10.17 -7.24 -1.24
CA TYR A 91 -11.17 -6.17 -1.09
C TYR A 91 -11.28 -5.29 -2.34
N LEU A 92 -10.18 -5.04 -3.03
CA LEU A 92 -10.18 -4.34 -4.32
C LEU A 92 -10.76 -5.19 -5.46
N GLY A 93 -11.09 -6.46 -5.21
CA GLY A 93 -11.57 -7.38 -6.24
C GLY A 93 -10.55 -7.56 -7.35
N TYR A 94 -9.27 -7.57 -7.00
CA TYR A 94 -8.14 -7.73 -7.92
C TYR A 94 -7.95 -6.56 -8.91
N LYS A 95 -8.72 -5.47 -8.79
CA LYS A 95 -8.59 -4.26 -9.60
C LYS A 95 -7.54 -3.31 -9.01
N VAL A 96 -6.27 -3.61 -9.25
CA VAL A 96 -5.12 -2.81 -8.76
C VAL A 96 -4.45 -1.95 -9.84
N ASN A 97 -4.69 -2.27 -11.11
CA ASN A 97 -4.28 -1.41 -12.20
C ASN A 97 -5.10 -0.12 -12.13
N VAL A 98 -4.40 1.00 -12.35
CA VAL A 98 -4.97 2.33 -12.40
C VAL A 98 -4.49 2.96 -13.70
N GLU A 99 -5.45 3.31 -14.55
CA GLU A 99 -5.16 3.95 -15.83
C GLU A 99 -4.83 5.43 -15.60
N ASN A 100 -4.12 6.08 -16.52
CA ASN A 100 -3.73 7.48 -16.35
C ASN A 100 -4.95 8.41 -16.27
N GLU A 101 -6.04 8.03 -16.90
CA GLU A 101 -7.33 8.73 -16.88
C GLU A 101 -8.01 8.69 -15.50
N GLU A 102 -7.60 7.77 -14.62
CA GLU A 102 -8.13 7.62 -13.26
C GLU A 102 -7.32 8.40 -12.21
N LEU A 103 -6.08 8.80 -12.51
CA LEU A 103 -5.15 9.50 -11.60
C LEU A 103 -5.35 11.01 -11.60
#